data_AF-A0A2D5I522-F1
#
_entry.id   AF-A0A2D5I522-F1
#
_cell.length_a   1.000
_cell.length_b   1.000
_cell.length_c   1.000
_cell.angle_alpha   90.00
_cell.angle_beta   90.00
_cell.angle_gamma   90.00
#
_symmetry.space_group_name_H-M   'P 1'
#
loop_
_entity.id
_entity.type
_entity.pdbx_description
1 polymer ?
#
loop_
_entity_poly.entity_id
_entity_poly.type
_entity_poly.pdbx_seq_one_letter_code
_entity_poly.pdbx_strand_id
1 'polypeptide(L)'
;MKLNKSLTPFIFGIIGIFSFAPFSIKPLIFFSYAYLIRELIYKNNSRLKKLFYWSLGHWGFGMSWLIVSVYYYGETSIYISLLIFVLLVLLLSLAFSAPLFFISKLLIKTFERSGIANLILISSLFMLNEISMNYLLYGIPWLIAGVTLLDTILQGVYPILGALGASFIIYFCSSLIASSSNTKDRKLLIYCLLPFIISYPNEYSINNEKNNDLEFTIIQ
;
A
#
# COMPACT_ATOMS: atom_id res chain seq x y z
N MET A 1 1.34 25.90 14.64
CA MET A 1 1.43 24.42 14.53
C MET A 1 1.12 23.94 13.11
N LYS A 2 2.14 23.82 12.25
CA LYS A 2 2.05 23.25 10.88
C LYS A 2 2.66 21.83 10.78
N LEU A 3 3.40 21.38 11.81
CA LEU A 3 4.10 20.09 11.82
C LEU A 3 3.17 18.88 11.63
N ASN A 4 2.01 18.86 12.30
CA ASN A 4 1.06 17.74 12.21
C ASN A 4 0.54 17.50 10.77
N LYS A 5 0.54 18.53 9.91
CA LYS A 5 0.06 18.39 8.52
C LYS A 5 1.05 17.68 7.61
N SER A 6 2.32 17.60 8.00
CA SER A 6 3.39 16.94 7.24
C SER A 6 3.85 15.65 7.92
N LEU A 7 4.01 15.69 9.24
CA LEU A 7 4.53 14.57 10.03
C LEU A 7 3.55 13.40 10.10
N THR A 8 2.26 13.65 10.32
CA THR A 8 1.27 12.58 10.42
C THR A 8 1.15 11.77 9.11
N PRO A 9 1.00 12.38 7.91
CA PRO A 9 1.01 11.62 6.67
C PRO A 9 2.28 10.82 6.45
N PHE A 10 3.45 11.41 6.74
CA PHE A 10 4.74 10.75 6.63
C PHE A 10 4.83 9.48 7.50
N ILE A 11 4.40 9.58 8.77
CA ILE A 11 4.35 8.44 9.69
C ILE A 11 3.41 7.35 9.15
N PHE A 12 2.21 7.69 8.69
CA PHE A 12 1.29 6.69 8.12
C PHE A 12 1.87 6.04 6.85
N GLY A 13 2.66 6.77 6.06
CA GLY A 13 3.40 6.21 4.92
C GLY A 13 4.40 5.13 5.35
N ILE A 14 5.21 5.43 6.37
CA ILE A 14 6.18 4.48 6.93
C ILE A 14 5.49 3.27 7.56
N ILE A 15 4.41 3.49 8.32
CA ILE A 15 3.69 2.42 9.01
C ILE A 15 3.24 1.31 8.05
N GLY A 16 2.82 1.66 6.84
CA GLY A 16 2.46 0.66 5.83
C GLY A 16 3.62 -0.24 5.40
N ILE A 17 4.86 0.26 5.46
CA ILE A 17 6.05 -0.51 5.06
C ILE A 17 6.35 -1.64 6.05
N PHE A 18 6.01 -1.47 7.33
CA PHE A 18 6.15 -2.53 8.33
C PHE A 18 5.24 -3.75 8.07
N SER A 19 4.31 -3.67 7.13
CA SER A 19 3.52 -4.85 6.70
C SER A 19 4.25 -5.74 5.71
N PHE A 20 5.31 -5.26 5.07
CA PHE A 20 6.13 -6.06 4.17
C PHE A 20 7.23 -6.80 4.94
N ALA A 21 7.82 -7.80 4.30
CA ALA A 21 9.04 -8.43 4.79
C ALA A 21 10.15 -7.37 4.96
N PRO A 22 11.01 -7.49 5.99
CA PRO A 22 11.12 -8.59 6.96
C PRO A 22 10.20 -8.47 8.19
N PHE A 23 9.45 -7.38 8.32
CA PHE A 23 8.70 -7.08 9.55
C PHE A 23 7.35 -7.82 9.64
N SER A 24 6.65 -7.95 8.51
CA SER A 24 5.42 -8.73 8.37
C SER A 24 4.30 -8.39 9.38
N ILE A 25 4.20 -7.13 9.81
CA ILE A 25 3.11 -6.61 10.66
C ILE A 25 1.93 -6.21 9.77
N LYS A 26 1.26 -7.21 9.22
CA LYS A 26 0.29 -7.11 8.10
C LYS A 26 -0.90 -6.15 8.33
N PRO A 27 -1.50 -6.02 9.53
CA PRO A 27 -2.62 -5.09 9.73
C PRO A 27 -2.30 -3.61 9.42
N LEU A 28 -1.02 -3.21 9.50
CA LEU A 28 -0.60 -1.82 9.35
C LEU A 28 -0.85 -1.26 7.93
N ILE A 29 -0.84 -2.10 6.89
CA ILE A 29 -1.10 -1.69 5.51
C ILE A 29 -2.52 -1.10 5.37
N PHE A 30 -3.49 -1.72 6.05
CA PHE A 30 -4.88 -1.26 6.06
C PHE A 30 -4.99 0.11 6.69
N PHE A 31 -4.31 0.35 7.81
CA PHE A 31 -4.34 1.65 8.50
C PHE A 31 -3.59 2.73 7.72
N SER A 32 -2.50 2.38 7.03
CA SER A 32 -1.76 3.28 6.15
C SER A 32 -2.64 3.78 5.00
N TYR A 33 -3.28 2.88 4.25
CA TYR A 33 -4.16 3.24 3.14
C TYR A 33 -5.48 3.85 3.62
N ALA A 34 -6.05 3.41 4.75
CA ALA A 34 -7.25 4.02 5.32
C ALA A 34 -7.00 5.49 5.67
N TYR A 35 -5.83 5.81 6.23
CA TYR A 35 -5.43 7.19 6.46
C TYR A 35 -5.36 7.97 5.15
N LEU A 36 -4.67 7.43 4.14
CA LEU A 36 -4.49 8.10 2.85
C LEU A 36 -5.84 8.37 2.16
N ILE A 37 -6.70 7.35 2.06
CA ILE A 37 -8.05 7.43 1.49
C ILE A 37 -8.88 8.49 2.24
N ARG A 38 -8.83 8.49 3.58
CA ARG A 38 -9.52 9.49 4.40
C ARG A 38 -9.10 10.91 4.06
N GLU A 39 -7.79 11.15 3.99
CA GLU A 39 -7.25 12.48 3.76
C GLU A 39 -7.43 12.96 2.31
N LEU A 40 -7.55 12.05 1.34
CA LEU A 40 -7.77 12.38 -0.07
C LEU A 40 -9.24 12.60 -0.41
N ILE A 41 -10.14 11.79 0.14
CA ILE A 41 -11.54 11.70 -0.31
C ILE A 41 -12.48 12.39 0.67
N TYR A 42 -12.36 12.10 1.96
CA TYR A 42 -13.30 12.59 2.96
C TYR A 42 -12.89 13.93 3.57
N LYS A 43 -11.60 14.29 3.52
CA LYS A 43 -11.09 15.59 3.97
C LYS A 43 -10.58 16.42 2.81
N ASN A 44 -10.89 17.71 2.84
CA ASN A 44 -10.50 18.62 1.75
C ASN A 44 -9.20 19.40 2.03
N ASN A 45 -8.71 19.40 3.27
CA ASN A 45 -7.63 20.30 3.67
C ASN A 45 -6.23 19.74 3.32
N SER A 46 -5.49 20.47 2.47
CA SER A 46 -4.07 20.23 2.17
C SER A 46 -3.77 18.85 1.54
N ARG A 47 -4.68 18.31 0.72
CA ARG A 47 -4.60 16.94 0.16
C ARG A 47 -3.28 16.64 -0.54
N LEU A 48 -2.84 17.53 -1.44
CA LEU A 48 -1.55 17.41 -2.14
C LEU A 48 -0.37 17.27 -1.18
N LYS A 49 -0.32 18.11 -0.14
CA LYS A 49 0.77 18.06 0.84
C LYS A 49 0.76 16.74 1.60
N LYS A 50 -0.42 16.29 2.04
CA LYS A 50 -0.55 15.04 2.78
C LYS A 50 -0.18 13.83 1.94
N LEU A 51 -0.66 13.78 0.70
CA LEU A 51 -0.26 12.76 -0.28
C LEU A 51 1.25 12.75 -0.46
N PHE A 52 1.86 13.91 -0.73
CA PHE A 52 3.30 14.03 -0.91
C PHE A 52 4.10 13.51 0.29
N TYR A 53 3.76 13.94 1.52
CA TYR A 53 4.46 13.46 2.71
C TYR A 53 4.21 11.98 3.01
N TRP A 54 3.01 11.46 2.76
CA TRP A 54 2.73 10.03 2.86
C TRP A 54 3.58 9.24 1.86
N SER A 55 3.67 9.71 0.62
CA SER A 55 4.49 9.11 -0.44
C SER A 55 5.98 9.13 -0.10
N LEU A 56 6.49 10.22 0.48
CA LEU A 56 7.87 10.28 0.97
C LEU A 56 8.14 9.23 2.05
N GLY A 57 7.19 9.01 2.97
CA GLY A 57 7.32 7.97 3.99
C GLY A 57 7.27 6.56 3.41
N HIS A 58 6.31 6.33 2.51
CA HIS A 58 6.09 5.02 1.87
C HIS A 58 7.26 4.63 0.95
N TRP A 59 7.55 5.43 -0.07
CA TRP A 59 8.64 5.14 -1.01
C TRP A 59 10.02 5.34 -0.38
N GLY A 60 10.19 6.39 0.42
CA GLY A 60 11.47 6.70 1.03
C GLY A 60 11.94 5.64 2.01
N PHE A 61 11.04 5.08 2.83
CA PHE A 61 11.42 3.97 3.69
C PHE A 61 11.41 2.62 2.94
N GLY A 62 10.37 2.36 2.14
CA GLY A 62 10.18 1.08 1.44
C GLY A 62 11.22 0.77 0.36
N MET A 63 11.84 1.79 -0.23
CA MET A 63 12.87 1.64 -1.27
C MET A 63 14.26 2.06 -0.79
N SER A 64 14.45 2.35 0.51
CA SER A 64 15.71 2.85 1.08
C SER A 64 16.91 1.93 0.81
N TRP A 65 16.67 0.62 0.66
CA TRP A 65 17.69 -0.37 0.34
C TRP A 65 18.42 -0.10 -0.98
N LEU A 66 17.82 0.65 -1.92
CA LEU A 66 18.45 1.02 -3.19
C LEU A 66 19.65 1.96 -3.05
N ILE A 67 19.78 2.67 -1.92
CA ILE A 67 20.96 3.51 -1.64
C ILE A 67 22.23 2.66 -1.68
N VAL A 68 22.17 1.45 -1.11
CA VAL A 68 23.28 0.49 -1.09
C VAL A 68 23.62 0.04 -2.50
N SER A 69 22.62 -0.28 -3.31
CA SER A 69 22.82 -0.69 -4.70
C SER A 69 23.49 0.40 -5.53
N VAL A 70 23.03 1.65 -5.44
CA VAL A 70 23.62 2.78 -6.19
C VAL A 70 25.03 3.09 -5.72
N TYR A 71 25.30 2.97 -4.43
CA TYR A 71 26.62 3.20 -3.87
C TYR A 71 27.65 2.18 -4.38
N TYR A 72 27.35 0.89 -4.23
CA TYR A 72 28.30 -0.18 -4.58
C TYR A 72 28.38 -0.45 -6.09
N TYR A 73 27.24 -0.60 -6.77
CA TYR A 73 27.25 -0.94 -8.21
C TYR A 73 27.40 0.28 -9.12
N GLY A 74 27.09 1.47 -8.62
CA GLY A 74 27.38 2.72 -9.33
C GLY A 74 28.80 3.23 -9.12
N GLU A 75 29.57 2.62 -8.20
CA GLU A 75 30.90 3.08 -7.79
C GLU A 75 30.92 4.59 -7.43
N THR A 76 29.86 5.06 -6.76
CA THR A 76 29.65 6.48 -6.46
C THR A 76 29.88 6.80 -4.98
N SER A 77 30.04 8.10 -4.67
CA SER A 77 30.06 8.54 -3.27
C SER A 77 28.67 8.44 -2.61
N ILE A 78 28.63 8.36 -1.28
CA ILE A 78 27.37 8.31 -0.52
C ILE A 78 26.47 9.52 -0.79
N TYR A 79 27.05 10.71 -1.01
CA TYR A 79 26.29 11.92 -1.31
C TYR A 79 25.57 11.82 -2.66
N ILE A 80 26.24 11.27 -3.68
CA ILE A 80 25.66 11.07 -5.00
C ILE A 80 24.57 9.99 -4.94
N SER A 81 24.83 8.87 -4.25
CA SER A 81 23.83 7.83 -4.04
C SER A 81 22.56 8.35 -3.34
N LEU A 82 22.72 9.13 -2.28
CA LEU A 82 21.58 9.77 -1.60
C LEU A 82 20.82 10.74 -2.50
N LEU A 83 21.52 11.54 -3.31
CA LEU A 83 20.89 12.46 -4.25
C LEU A 83 20.06 11.70 -5.30
N ILE A 84 20.62 10.63 -5.88
CA ILE A 84 19.92 9.77 -6.83
C ILE A 84 18.70 9.12 -6.16
N PHE A 85 18.85 8.65 -4.92
CA PHE A 85 17.75 8.07 -4.18
C PHE A 85 16.61 9.06 -3.91
N VAL A 86 16.94 10.30 -3.52
CA VAL A 86 15.93 11.36 -3.34
C VAL A 86 15.20 11.65 -4.66
N LEU A 87 15.92 11.72 -5.79
CA LEU A 87 15.31 11.89 -7.10
C LEU A 87 14.40 10.71 -7.46
N LEU A 88 14.81 9.48 -7.17
CA LEU A 88 13.99 8.29 -7.37
C LEU A 88 12.69 8.35 -6.55
N VAL A 89 12.76 8.70 -5.27
CA VAL A 89 11.57 8.82 -4.40
C VAL A 89 10.61 9.89 -4.94
N LEU A 90 11.12 11.02 -5.44
CA LEU A 90 10.31 12.06 -6.07
C LEU A 90 9.68 11.57 -7.37
N LEU A 91 10.42 10.83 -8.18
CA LEU A 91 9.94 10.24 -9.44
C LEU A 91 8.84 9.20 -9.19
N LEU A 92 9.01 8.30 -8.22
CA LEU A 92 8.00 7.33 -7.81
C LEU A 92 6.74 8.01 -7.24
N SER A 93 6.93 9.05 -6.43
CA SER A 93 5.83 9.85 -5.90
C SER A 93 5.05 10.53 -7.02
N LEU A 94 5.74 11.03 -8.05
CA LEU A 94 5.11 11.68 -9.20
C LEU A 94 4.38 10.67 -10.10
N ALA A 95 5.02 9.54 -10.41
CA ALA A 95 4.47 8.54 -11.31
C ALA A 95 3.30 7.76 -10.70
N PHE A 96 3.41 7.36 -9.43
CA PHE A 96 2.50 6.38 -8.81
C PHE A 96 1.69 6.91 -7.64
N SER A 97 2.04 8.05 -7.06
CA SER A 97 1.20 8.67 -6.02
C SER A 97 0.43 9.88 -6.51
N ALA A 98 1.01 10.73 -7.36
CA ALA A 98 0.32 11.92 -7.88
C ALA A 98 -0.99 11.61 -8.64
N PRO A 99 -1.13 10.50 -9.40
CA PRO A 99 -2.41 10.16 -10.02
C PRO A 99 -3.56 10.03 -9.01
N LEU A 100 -3.28 9.55 -7.79
CA LEU A 100 -4.27 9.44 -6.71
C LEU A 100 -4.87 10.80 -6.32
N PHE A 101 -4.14 11.91 -6.50
CA PHE A 101 -4.69 13.24 -6.29
C PHE A 101 -5.77 13.59 -7.30
N PHE A 102 -5.53 13.33 -8.59
CA PHE A 102 -6.51 13.61 -9.64
C PHE A 102 -7.73 12.69 -9.51
N ILE A 103 -7.50 11.41 -9.23
CA ILE A 103 -8.54 10.44 -8.88
C ILE A 103 -9.39 10.97 -7.72
N SER A 104 -8.78 11.47 -6.64
CA SER A 104 -9.52 12.00 -5.50
C SER A 104 -10.43 13.19 -5.84
N LYS A 105 -10.02 14.06 -6.77
CA LYS A 105 -10.83 15.19 -7.22
C LYS A 105 -12.06 14.72 -8.01
N LEU A 106 -11.86 13.75 -8.91
CA LEU A 106 -12.95 13.16 -9.69
C LEU A 106 -13.98 12.50 -8.76
N LEU A 107 -13.50 11.73 -7.79
CA LEU A 107 -14.34 11.06 -6.80
C LEU A 107 -15.16 12.05 -5.97
N ILE A 108 -14.57 13.11 -5.42
CA ILE A 108 -15.34 14.05 -4.58
C ILE A 108 -16.52 14.69 -5.33
N LYS A 109 -16.40 14.89 -6.65
CA LYS A 109 -17.49 15.42 -7.47
C LYS A 109 -18.66 14.43 -7.63
N THR A 110 -18.41 13.12 -7.50
CA THR A 110 -19.42 12.06 -7.67
C THR A 110 -19.98 11.56 -6.33
N PHE A 111 -19.43 11.99 -5.20
CA PHE A 111 -19.67 11.46 -3.85
C PHE A 111 -20.93 12.01 -3.15
N GLU A 112 -22.03 12.24 -3.87
CA GLU A 112 -23.28 12.72 -3.25
C GLU A 112 -24.05 11.62 -2.50
N ARG A 113 -23.70 10.33 -2.66
CA ARG A 113 -24.34 9.21 -1.95
C ARG A 113 -23.31 8.30 -1.29
N SER A 114 -23.21 8.32 0.03
CA SER A 114 -22.40 7.37 0.80
C SER A 114 -23.00 5.96 0.71
N GLY A 115 -22.42 5.10 -0.12
CA GLY A 115 -22.88 3.72 -0.30
C GLY A 115 -21.77 2.77 -0.73
N ILE A 116 -22.06 1.47 -0.74
CA ILE A 116 -21.08 0.41 -1.04
C ILE A 116 -20.45 0.58 -2.43
N ALA A 117 -21.20 1.14 -3.39
CA ALA A 117 -20.73 1.45 -4.73
C ALA A 117 -19.52 2.41 -4.72
N ASN A 118 -19.51 3.39 -3.80
CA ASN A 118 -18.39 4.32 -3.67
C ASN A 118 -17.15 3.63 -3.10
N LEU A 119 -17.31 2.70 -2.17
CA LEU A 119 -16.20 1.92 -1.60
C LEU A 119 -15.55 1.05 -2.68
N ILE A 120 -16.37 0.38 -3.49
CA ILE A 120 -15.91 -0.39 -4.65
C ILE A 120 -15.17 0.52 -5.63
N LEU A 121 -15.76 1.67 -5.98
CA LEU A 121 -15.13 2.64 -6.90
C LEU A 121 -13.77 3.13 -6.40
N ILE A 122 -13.66 3.52 -5.12
CA ILE A 122 -12.37 3.92 -4.51
C ILE A 122 -11.34 2.80 -4.67
N SER A 123 -11.73 1.59 -4.28
CA SER A 123 -10.85 0.43 -4.23
C SER A 123 -10.36 0.04 -5.62
N SER A 124 -11.26 0.07 -6.61
CA SER A 124 -10.93 -0.17 -8.01
C SER A 124 -9.95 0.87 -8.56
N LEU A 125 -10.08 2.15 -8.19
CA LEU A 125 -9.18 3.20 -8.67
C LEU A 125 -7.79 3.11 -8.04
N PHE A 126 -7.69 2.71 -6.77
CA PHE A 126 -6.41 2.39 -6.14
C PHE A 126 -5.77 1.16 -6.77
N MET A 127 -6.55 0.10 -7.05
CA MET A 127 -6.08 -1.06 -7.77
C MET A 127 -5.59 -0.71 -9.19
N LEU A 128 -6.31 0.15 -9.92
CA LEU A 128 -5.87 0.65 -11.24
C LEU A 128 -4.55 1.43 -11.15
N ASN A 129 -4.37 2.23 -10.10
CA ASN A 129 -3.12 2.92 -9.84
C ASN A 129 -1.97 1.92 -9.57
N GLU A 130 -2.23 0.83 -8.84
CA GLU A 130 -1.25 -0.25 -8.65
C GLU A 130 -0.94 -0.99 -9.96
N ILE A 131 -1.95 -1.28 -10.78
CA ILE A 131 -1.75 -1.87 -12.12
C ILE A 131 -0.82 -1.00 -12.97
N SER A 132 -0.92 0.33 -12.87
CA SER A 132 -0.04 1.24 -13.60
C SER A 132 1.45 1.03 -13.27
N MET A 133 1.77 0.54 -12.07
CA MET A 133 3.14 0.22 -11.65
C MET A 133 3.73 -0.95 -12.43
N ASN A 134 2.91 -1.84 -12.98
CA ASN A 134 3.40 -2.96 -13.79
C ASN A 134 3.86 -2.53 -15.19
N TYR A 135 3.39 -1.38 -15.69
CA TYR A 135 3.58 -0.98 -17.08
C TYR A 135 4.38 0.32 -17.26
N LEU A 136 4.20 1.30 -16.37
CA LEU A 136 4.93 2.56 -16.45
C LEU A 136 6.39 2.37 -16.03
N LEU A 137 7.29 3.14 -16.65
CA LEU A 137 8.72 3.14 -16.31
C LEU A 137 9.37 1.74 -16.40
N TYR A 138 8.97 0.94 -17.39
CA TYR A 138 9.39 -0.45 -17.57
C TYR A 138 8.95 -1.41 -16.45
N GLY A 139 8.03 -0.97 -15.59
CA GLY A 139 7.50 -1.76 -14.48
C GLY A 139 8.32 -1.60 -13.21
N ILE A 140 7.70 -1.04 -12.16
CA ILE A 140 8.24 -0.98 -10.80
C ILE A 140 7.21 -1.59 -9.83
N PRO A 141 6.98 -2.92 -9.90
CA PRO A 141 5.96 -3.61 -9.11
C PRO A 141 6.45 -3.90 -7.68
N TRP A 142 7.00 -2.89 -7.00
CA TRP A 142 7.43 -2.98 -5.60
C TRP A 142 6.34 -2.48 -4.67
N LEU A 143 6.35 -2.94 -3.41
CA LEU A 143 5.38 -2.52 -2.40
C LEU A 143 3.90 -2.76 -2.81
N ILE A 144 3.65 -3.84 -3.54
CA ILE A 144 2.30 -4.28 -3.93
C ILE A 144 1.52 -4.64 -2.66
N ALA A 145 0.45 -3.91 -2.36
CA ALA A 145 -0.31 -4.08 -1.12
C ALA A 145 -0.73 -5.54 -0.93
N GLY A 146 -1.23 -6.17 -2.00
CA GLY A 146 -1.73 -7.54 -2.00
C GLY A 146 -0.72 -8.59 -1.55
N VAL A 147 0.60 -8.37 -1.71
CA VAL A 147 1.63 -9.33 -1.25
C VAL A 147 1.65 -9.46 0.28
N THR A 148 1.18 -8.46 1.01
CA THR A 148 1.11 -8.50 2.48
C THR A 148 0.11 -9.54 3.02
N LEU A 149 -0.77 -10.11 2.19
CA LEU A 149 -1.69 -11.19 2.59
C LEU A 149 -1.11 -12.61 2.45
N LEU A 150 0.14 -12.77 2.01
CA LEU A 150 0.83 -14.06 2.08
C LEU A 150 0.88 -14.54 3.53
N ASP A 151 0.78 -15.84 3.78
CA ASP A 151 0.76 -16.45 5.12
C ASP A 151 -0.35 -15.92 6.04
N THR A 152 -1.53 -15.63 5.48
CA THR A 152 -2.74 -15.22 6.23
C THR A 152 -3.94 -16.07 5.84
N ILE A 153 -5.03 -16.03 6.61
CA ILE A 153 -6.32 -16.67 6.25
C ILE A 153 -6.82 -16.29 4.83
N LEU A 154 -6.37 -15.17 4.27
CA LEU A 154 -6.75 -14.72 2.93
C LEU A 154 -5.79 -15.15 1.82
N GLN A 155 -4.74 -15.92 2.12
CA GLN A 155 -3.83 -16.46 1.11
C GLN A 155 -4.56 -17.40 0.11
N GLY A 156 -5.67 -18.04 0.52
CA GLY A 156 -6.52 -18.80 -0.40
C GLY A 156 -7.10 -18.00 -1.58
N VAL A 157 -7.00 -16.66 -1.58
CA VAL A 157 -7.45 -15.80 -2.68
C VAL A 157 -6.47 -15.75 -3.85
N TYR A 158 -5.17 -15.95 -3.63
CA TYR A 158 -4.17 -15.82 -4.70
C TYR A 158 -4.41 -16.72 -5.91
N PRO A 159 -4.78 -18.02 -5.76
CA PRO A 159 -5.04 -18.88 -6.91
C PRO A 159 -6.24 -18.43 -7.78
N ILE A 160 -7.17 -17.65 -7.21
CA ILE A 160 -8.43 -17.26 -7.87
C ILE A 160 -8.32 -15.86 -8.46
N LEU A 161 -7.85 -14.89 -7.68
CA LEU A 161 -7.84 -13.46 -8.06
C LEU A 161 -6.43 -12.89 -8.23
N GLY A 162 -5.39 -13.67 -7.92
CA GLY A 162 -4.01 -13.20 -7.94
C GLY A 162 -3.71 -12.13 -6.88
N ALA A 163 -2.49 -11.58 -6.95
CA ALA A 163 -2.04 -10.54 -6.03
C ALA A 163 -2.85 -9.23 -6.16
N LEU A 164 -3.32 -8.89 -7.37
CA LEU A 164 -4.14 -7.69 -7.59
C LEU A 164 -5.51 -7.79 -6.88
N GLY A 165 -6.13 -8.98 -6.88
CA GLY A 165 -7.35 -9.22 -6.12
C GLY A 165 -7.15 -9.09 -4.60
N ALA A 166 -6.01 -9.57 -4.09
CA ALA A 166 -5.62 -9.35 -2.71
C ALA A 166 -5.44 -7.85 -2.39
N SER A 167 -4.81 -7.07 -3.29
CA SER A 167 -4.70 -5.62 -3.15
C SER A 167 -6.08 -4.94 -3.12
N PHE A 168 -7.01 -5.36 -3.97
CA PHE A 168 -8.39 -4.85 -3.96
C PHE A 168 -9.07 -5.05 -2.60
N ILE A 169 -8.93 -6.23 -1.98
CA ILE A 169 -9.48 -6.51 -0.65
C ILE A 169 -8.90 -5.54 0.39
N ILE A 170 -7.58 -5.30 0.35
CA ILE A 170 -6.93 -4.32 1.24
C ILE A 170 -7.51 -2.92 1.04
N TYR A 171 -7.61 -2.45 -0.21
CA TYR A 171 -8.17 -1.13 -0.51
C TYR A 171 -9.64 -1.02 -0.10
N PHE A 172 -10.41 -2.08 -0.27
CA PHE A 172 -11.82 -2.13 0.15
C PHE A 172 -11.97 -2.03 1.66
N CYS A 173 -11.24 -2.84 2.43
CA CYS A 173 -11.23 -2.76 3.89
C CYS A 173 -10.70 -1.39 4.38
N SER A 174 -9.68 -0.85 3.71
CA SER A 174 -9.13 0.47 4.02
C SER A 174 -10.16 1.58 3.75
N SER A 175 -10.93 1.47 2.67
CA SER A 175 -12.00 2.43 2.33
C SER A 175 -13.15 2.39 3.33
N LEU A 176 -13.51 1.20 3.84
CA LEU A 176 -14.48 1.01 4.92
C LEU A 176 -14.03 1.74 6.18
N ILE A 177 -12.79 1.52 6.64
CA ILE A 177 -12.21 2.20 7.81
C ILE A 177 -12.14 3.72 7.60
N ALA A 178 -11.76 4.16 6.40
CA ALA A 178 -11.72 5.58 6.07
C ALA A 178 -13.10 6.23 6.18
N SER A 179 -14.14 5.56 5.65
CA SER A 179 -15.53 6.04 5.69
C SER A 179 -16.08 6.12 7.11
N SER A 180 -15.81 5.13 7.96
CA SER A 180 -16.32 5.09 9.34
C SER A 180 -15.72 6.18 10.22
N SER A 181 -14.49 6.60 9.94
CA SER A 181 -13.85 7.70 10.67
C SER A 181 -14.45 9.08 10.37
N ASN A 182 -15.26 9.20 9.32
CA ASN A 182 -15.90 10.45 8.92
C ASN A 182 -17.36 10.57 9.38
N THR A 183 -17.99 9.47 9.81
CA THR A 183 -19.35 9.44 10.33
C THR A 183 -19.35 9.70 11.84
N LYS A 184 -20.48 10.19 12.40
CA LYS A 184 -20.64 10.38 13.85
C LYS A 184 -20.92 9.07 14.59
N ASP A 185 -21.28 8.01 13.86
CA ASP A 185 -21.69 6.73 14.43
C ASP A 185 -20.49 5.89 14.85
N ARG A 186 -20.18 5.92 16.15
CA ARG A 186 -19.07 5.15 16.75
C ARG A 186 -19.16 3.64 16.55
N LYS A 187 -20.35 3.11 16.24
CA LYS A 187 -20.55 1.67 15.93
C LYS A 187 -19.74 1.23 14.72
N LEU A 188 -19.48 2.12 13.76
CA LEU A 188 -18.71 1.81 12.55
C LEU A 188 -17.20 1.66 12.81
N LEU A 189 -16.72 1.96 14.03
CA LEU A 189 -15.35 1.65 14.44
C LEU A 189 -15.07 0.16 14.50
N ILE A 190 -16.11 -0.70 14.53
CA ILE A 190 -15.96 -2.15 14.50
C ILE A 190 -15.21 -2.65 13.25
N TYR A 191 -15.26 -1.89 12.14
CA TYR A 191 -14.49 -2.20 10.93
C TYR A 191 -12.97 -2.15 11.14
N CYS A 192 -12.48 -1.51 12.21
CA CYS A 192 -11.06 -1.53 12.57
C CYS A 192 -10.60 -2.92 13.06
N LEU A 193 -11.51 -3.84 13.38
CA LEU A 193 -11.18 -5.23 13.71
C LEU A 193 -10.94 -6.10 12.47
N LEU A 194 -11.50 -5.73 11.31
CA LEU A 194 -11.37 -6.49 10.07
C LEU A 194 -9.89 -6.73 9.65
N PRO A 195 -9.00 -5.72 9.68
CA PRO A 195 -7.58 -5.93 9.37
C PRO A 195 -6.92 -7.03 10.20
N PHE A 196 -7.27 -7.16 11.49
CA PHE A 196 -6.68 -8.16 12.37
C PHE A 196 -7.20 -9.56 12.06
N ILE A 197 -8.49 -9.70 11.74
CA ILE A 197 -9.09 -10.98 11.35
C ILE A 197 -8.50 -11.44 10.02
N ILE A 198 -8.45 -10.54 9.04
CA ILE A 198 -7.92 -10.79 7.69
C ILE A 198 -6.45 -11.18 7.74
N SER A 199 -5.67 -10.48 8.56
CA SER A 199 -4.23 -10.68 8.67
C SER A 199 -3.84 -11.82 9.60
N TYR A 200 -4.80 -12.56 10.16
CA TYR A 200 -4.49 -13.65 11.08
C TYR A 200 -3.63 -14.69 10.36
N PRO A 201 -2.50 -15.12 10.96
CA PRO A 201 -1.59 -16.05 10.31
C PRO A 201 -2.26 -17.41 10.13
N ASN A 202 -2.11 -18.00 8.95
CA ASN A 202 -2.62 -19.33 8.66
C ASN A 202 -1.60 -20.11 7.83
N GLU A 203 -1.28 -21.32 8.24
CA GLU A 203 -0.43 -22.23 7.48
C GLU A 203 -1.31 -23.07 6.56
N TYR A 204 -1.14 -22.89 5.25
CA TYR A 204 -1.84 -23.71 4.26
C TYR A 204 -1.05 -25.00 4.01
N SER A 205 -1.62 -26.14 4.39
CA SER A 205 -1.12 -27.44 3.96
C SER A 205 -1.57 -27.70 2.52
N ILE A 206 -0.63 -27.70 1.58
CA ILE A 206 -0.88 -28.26 0.25
C ILE A 206 -0.85 -29.79 0.38
N ASN A 207 -1.88 -30.48 -0.12
CA ASN A 207 -1.89 -31.93 -0.16
C ASN A 207 -0.82 -32.41 -1.15
N ASN A 208 0.33 -32.85 -0.63
CA ASN A 208 1.40 -33.39 -1.46
C ASN A 208 1.08 -34.81 -1.91
N GLU A 209 1.15 -35.07 -3.21
CA GLU A 209 1.21 -36.44 -3.75
C GLU A 209 2.56 -37.05 -3.36
N LYS A 210 2.56 -38.03 -2.45
CA LYS A 210 3.76 -38.60 -1.83
C LYS A 210 4.68 -39.42 -2.74
N ASN A 211 4.34 -39.60 -4.01
CA ASN A 211 4.91 -40.70 -4.79
C ASN A 211 6.04 -40.32 -5.76
N ASN A 212 6.43 -39.03 -5.89
CA ASN A 212 7.49 -38.58 -6.80
C ASN A 212 8.37 -37.46 -6.20
N ASP A 213 8.92 -37.67 -5.00
CA ASP A 213 9.87 -36.72 -4.43
C ASP A 213 11.19 -36.76 -5.21
N LEU A 214 11.60 -35.61 -5.77
CA LEU A 214 12.88 -35.44 -6.48
C LEU A 214 13.95 -34.89 -5.52
N GLU A 215 15.16 -35.44 -5.56
CA GLU A 215 16.31 -34.85 -4.88
C GLU A 215 16.84 -33.65 -5.68
N PHE A 216 16.81 -32.46 -5.10
CA PHE A 216 17.39 -31.25 -5.67
C PHE A 216 18.43 -30.66 -4.72
N THR A 217 19.54 -30.14 -5.28
CA THR A 217 20.58 -29.42 -4.54
C THR A 217 20.69 -28.00 -5.12
N ILE A 218 20.64 -26.98 -4.25
CA ILE A 218 20.82 -25.57 -4.62
C ILE A 218 22.22 -25.14 -4.16
N ILE A 219 23.07 -24.72 -5.11
CA ILE A 219 24.38 -24.12 -4.83
C ILE A 219 24.22 -22.61 -5.04
N GLN A 220 24.32 -21.84 -3.94
CA GLN A 220 24.16 -20.38 -3.93
C GLN A 220 25.48 -19.66 -4.20
#